data_AF-A0A517WUP1-F1
#
_entry.id   AF-A0A517WUP1-F1
#
_cell.length_a   1.000
_cell.length_b   1.000
_cell.length_c   1.000
_cell.angle_alpha   90.00
_cell.angle_beta   90.00
_cell.angle_gamma   90.00
#
_symmetry.space_group_name_H-M   'P 1'
#
loop_
_entity.id
_entity.type
_entity.pdbx_description
1 polymer ?
#
loop_
_entity_poly.entity_id
_entity_poly.type
_entity_poly.pdbx_seq_one_letter_code
_entity_poly.pdbx_strand_id
1 'polypeptide(L)'
;MNKQNRHCKWLFSLMALVLCQNVVSAADRSIQHFVSEREQWKRLIGVPQTLEGRLSTFSSKSLRFRNCPIPFHFVGNIPKLDSSFKNVEVTGELARENGRLLFNVKSLKKLPSDIEHFVIEETKIDRSKPREWYALADWAKQRATFYDDKELTQKALSAYKMGINTEYRQLLVKQPEALLKLADRAQQYQLDPLLYDTFRHEALVLERQNLSKQKDSDLKPLLTSILKYFPTVKTPQKKDVPKERNQYLKNQVEVFQQADQQTRLRLIRWFYSQLILEGILKNLEAGGSNGFEISDQIAKKLPERTDLVTQYQNEQLEFDFNRIDELPRQYVLDLSEEFLRRKNKVKAEQTLTNWIDFRRKKLDVSDADGRVRLARDMIDLTNDKAGATKVLLEAWELNPKSSEAANLLGRLGFMLQGKKWLNPKEVMEFRNDPIRKAIRNGTVTIGMNRNQIKKVLGAPNQISRSISGGEINELWIYGETGNQDLIIALARKKRAQEFKVIRIKNARVPQESIKEAAKPAE
;
A
#
# COMPACT_ATOMS: atom_id res chain seq x y z
N MET A 1 -77.53 16.52 37.01
CA MET A 1 -77.92 17.76 37.74
C MET A 1 -76.64 18.49 38.16
N ASN A 2 -76.13 19.37 37.30
CA ASN A 2 -76.31 20.84 37.32
C ASN A 2 -75.52 21.57 38.43
N LYS A 3 -74.38 22.16 38.05
CA LYS A 3 -73.93 23.53 38.42
C LYS A 3 -72.65 23.91 37.67
N GLN A 4 -72.81 24.12 36.36
CA GLN A 4 -72.03 25.12 35.62
C GLN A 4 -72.51 26.53 36.00
N ASN A 5 -71.67 27.55 35.76
CA ASN A 5 -71.88 28.99 35.97
C ASN A 5 -71.62 29.53 37.38
N ARG A 6 -70.36 29.92 37.67
CA ARG A 6 -70.07 31.10 38.52
C ARG A 6 -68.61 31.63 38.53
N HIS A 7 -67.68 31.12 37.73
CA HIS A 7 -66.29 31.62 37.72
C HIS A 7 -65.90 32.51 36.52
N CYS A 8 -66.83 32.90 35.65
CA CYS A 8 -66.52 33.62 34.41
C CYS A 8 -66.66 35.16 34.48
N LYS A 9 -66.79 35.77 35.67
CA LYS A 9 -66.99 37.23 35.81
C LYS A 9 -66.03 37.96 36.75
N TRP A 10 -65.00 37.27 37.25
CA TRP A 10 -63.94 37.91 38.07
C TRP A 10 -62.54 37.87 37.43
N LEU A 11 -62.42 37.37 36.21
CA LEU A 11 -61.18 37.32 35.43
C LEU A 11 -61.09 38.41 34.34
N PHE A 12 -62.13 39.23 34.16
CA PHE A 12 -62.18 40.26 33.11
C PHE A 12 -61.99 41.71 33.59
N SER A 13 -61.87 41.96 34.91
CA SER A 13 -61.58 43.31 35.44
C SER A 13 -60.17 43.50 35.99
N LEU A 14 -59.36 42.43 36.12
CA LEU A 14 -57.93 42.55 36.47
C LEU A 14 -57.00 42.59 35.23
N MET A 15 -57.55 42.38 34.03
CA MET A 15 -56.81 42.39 32.76
C MET A 15 -56.94 43.71 31.98
N ALA A 16 -57.76 44.66 32.47
CA ALA A 16 -57.98 45.97 31.86
C ALA A 16 -57.18 47.11 32.51
N LEU A 17 -56.31 46.81 33.49
CA LEU A 17 -55.47 47.79 34.20
C LEU A 17 -53.96 47.55 34.03
N VAL A 18 -53.57 46.78 33.00
CA VAL A 18 -52.17 46.57 32.58
C VAL A 18 -51.86 47.22 31.22
N LEU A 19 -52.85 47.89 30.59
CA LEU A 19 -52.72 48.47 29.24
C LEU A 19 -52.48 49.99 29.18
N CYS A 20 -52.20 50.65 30.31
CA CYS A 20 -51.86 52.08 30.31
C CYS A 20 -50.69 52.44 31.23
N GLN A 21 -49.59 51.67 31.16
CA GLN A 21 -48.28 52.13 31.61
C GLN A 21 -47.16 51.65 30.67
N ASN A 22 -47.30 51.96 29.37
CA ASN A 22 -46.10 52.20 28.55
C ASN A 22 -45.63 53.62 28.86
N VAL A 23 -45.13 53.84 30.07
CA VAL A 23 -44.20 54.93 30.29
C VAL A 23 -42.98 54.54 29.48
N VAL A 24 -42.80 55.18 28.34
CA VAL A 24 -41.59 55.11 27.53
C VAL A 24 -40.48 55.68 28.41
N SER A 25 -39.89 54.83 29.25
CA SER A 25 -38.59 55.12 29.85
C SER A 25 -37.64 55.45 28.72
N ALA A 26 -36.84 56.49 28.91
CA ALA A 26 -35.71 56.82 28.05
C ALA A 26 -34.85 55.56 27.90
N ALA A 27 -35.05 54.84 26.81
CA ALA A 27 -34.29 53.65 26.50
C ALA A 27 -32.95 54.15 25.96
N ASP A 28 -31.88 53.83 26.66
CA ASP A 28 -30.52 53.96 26.14
C ASP A 28 -30.43 53.09 24.88
N ARG A 29 -30.41 53.72 23.71
CA ARG A 29 -30.36 53.03 22.42
C ARG A 29 -29.06 53.36 21.72
N SER A 30 -28.39 52.35 21.20
CA SER A 30 -27.28 52.60 20.27
C SER A 30 -27.81 53.24 18.98
N ILE A 31 -26.99 54.05 18.32
CA ILE A 31 -27.31 54.61 17.00
C ILE A 31 -27.63 53.50 16.00
N GLN A 32 -27.00 52.34 16.15
CA GLN A 32 -27.34 51.14 15.38
C GLN A 32 -28.80 50.74 15.55
N HIS A 33 -29.28 50.60 16.79
CA HIS A 33 -30.68 50.25 17.08
C HIS A 33 -31.64 51.36 16.63
N PHE A 34 -31.28 52.62 16.90
CA PHE A 34 -32.06 53.76 16.46
C PHE A 34 -32.23 53.77 14.93
N VAL A 35 -31.17 53.48 14.18
CA VAL A 35 -31.18 53.37 12.71
C VAL A 35 -31.97 52.16 12.21
N SER A 36 -32.02 51.04 12.94
CA SER A 36 -32.86 49.90 12.52
C SER A 36 -34.36 50.18 12.66
N GLU A 37 -34.75 51.16 13.47
CA GLU A 37 -36.15 51.54 13.73
C GLU A 37 -36.61 52.76 12.93
N ARG A 38 -35.96 53.06 11.80
CA ARG A 38 -36.25 54.23 10.94
C ARG A 38 -37.73 54.46 10.65
N GLU A 39 -38.48 53.40 10.38
CA GLU A 39 -39.92 53.48 10.08
C GLU A 39 -40.75 54.00 11.27
N GLN A 40 -40.24 53.85 12.48
CA GLN A 40 -40.92 54.28 13.71
C GLN A 40 -40.58 55.72 14.10
N TRP A 41 -39.58 56.36 13.48
CA TRP A 41 -39.09 57.68 13.89
C TRP A 41 -40.18 58.76 13.94
N LYS A 42 -41.18 58.72 13.04
CA LYS A 42 -42.30 59.67 13.06
C LYS A 42 -43.11 59.62 14.35
N ARG A 43 -43.20 58.45 14.99
CA ARG A 43 -43.91 58.26 16.27
C ARG A 43 -43.08 58.70 17.48
N LEU A 44 -41.79 58.92 17.28
CA LEU A 44 -40.83 59.26 18.33
C LEU A 44 -40.50 60.77 18.38
N ILE A 45 -41.18 61.59 17.57
CA ILE A 45 -41.02 63.05 17.56
C ILE A 45 -41.45 63.62 18.91
N GLY A 46 -40.62 64.48 19.50
CA GLY A 46 -40.84 65.08 20.82
C GLY A 46 -40.66 64.13 22.01
N VAL A 47 -40.31 62.86 21.77
CA VAL A 47 -40.02 61.89 22.83
C VAL A 47 -38.54 61.99 23.23
N PRO A 48 -38.21 62.20 24.51
CA PRO A 48 -36.85 62.20 24.99
C PRO A 48 -36.16 60.84 24.76
N GLN A 49 -34.94 60.88 24.24
CA GLN A 49 -34.12 59.69 23.94
C GLN A 49 -32.67 59.93 24.34
N THR A 50 -32.03 58.86 24.80
CA THR A 50 -30.58 58.80 25.01
C THR A 50 -29.98 57.89 23.96
N LEU A 51 -29.10 58.43 23.12
CA LEU A 51 -28.49 57.73 22.00
C LEU A 51 -26.97 57.70 22.11
N GLU A 52 -26.35 56.53 22.00
CA GLU A 52 -24.89 56.40 21.93
C GLU A 52 -24.40 55.96 20.56
N GLY A 53 -23.27 56.51 20.10
CA GLY A 53 -22.68 56.09 18.84
C GLY A 53 -21.37 56.76 18.48
N ARG A 54 -20.83 56.36 17.32
CA ARG A 54 -19.57 56.88 16.79
C ARG A 54 -19.78 58.16 15.98
N LEU A 55 -19.05 59.21 16.31
CA LEU A 55 -19.05 60.47 15.56
C LEU A 55 -18.41 60.29 14.18
N SER A 56 -19.01 60.91 13.18
CA SER A 56 -18.43 61.13 11.85
C SER A 56 -17.86 62.54 11.73
N THR A 57 -18.60 63.54 12.21
CA THR A 57 -18.22 64.96 12.16
C THR A 57 -18.80 65.67 13.37
N PHE A 58 -18.10 66.67 13.89
CA PHE A 58 -18.53 67.49 15.02
C PHE A 58 -18.16 68.96 14.79
N SER A 59 -19.03 69.88 15.23
CA SER A 59 -18.85 71.34 15.14
C SER A 59 -19.48 72.00 16.37
N SER A 60 -19.39 73.32 16.51
CA SER A 60 -20.01 74.04 17.63
C SER A 60 -21.55 74.05 17.62
N LYS A 61 -22.19 73.74 16.48
CA LYS A 61 -23.66 73.82 16.31
C LYS A 61 -24.33 72.46 16.07
N SER A 62 -23.58 71.48 15.59
CA SER A 62 -24.11 70.17 15.22
C SER A 62 -23.06 69.07 15.27
N LEU A 63 -23.54 67.84 15.40
CA LEU A 63 -22.77 66.62 15.19
C LEU A 63 -23.47 65.69 14.18
N ARG A 64 -22.72 64.73 13.67
CA ARG A 64 -23.26 63.60 12.91
C ARG A 64 -22.67 62.31 13.44
N PHE A 65 -23.52 61.32 13.64
CA PHE A 65 -23.09 59.96 13.88
C PHE A 65 -22.80 59.26 12.54
N ARG A 66 -21.77 58.41 12.54
CA ARG A 66 -21.48 57.53 11.40
C ARG A 66 -22.67 56.59 11.18
N ASN A 67 -23.02 56.38 9.91
CA ASN A 67 -24.14 55.53 9.48
C ASN A 67 -25.53 55.95 9.99
N CYS A 68 -25.66 57.17 10.49
CA CYS A 68 -26.95 57.81 10.80
C CYS A 68 -27.28 58.90 9.77
N PRO A 69 -28.46 58.86 9.12
CA PRO A 69 -28.81 59.77 8.03
C PRO A 69 -29.33 61.14 8.49
N ILE A 70 -29.67 61.29 9.78
CA ILE A 70 -30.21 62.55 10.32
C ILE A 70 -29.11 63.37 11.01
N PRO A 71 -29.17 64.71 10.92
CA PRO A 71 -28.27 65.58 11.65
C PRO A 71 -28.71 65.76 13.11
N PHE A 72 -27.73 65.99 13.99
CA PHE A 72 -27.94 66.24 15.42
C PHE A 72 -27.52 67.67 15.72
N HIS A 73 -28.44 68.51 16.19
CA HIS A 73 -28.21 69.93 16.46
C HIS A 73 -28.25 70.22 17.95
N PHE A 74 -27.40 71.14 18.39
CA PHE A 74 -27.30 71.52 19.79
C PHE A 74 -28.35 72.58 20.14
N VAL A 75 -29.13 72.31 21.20
CA VAL A 75 -30.07 73.27 21.77
C VAL A 75 -29.43 73.85 23.04
N GLY A 76 -28.81 75.03 22.90
CA GLY A 76 -28.14 75.74 24.00
C GLY A 76 -26.62 75.54 24.07
N ASN A 77 -26.02 75.92 25.21
CA ASN A 77 -24.57 75.80 25.43
C ASN A 77 -24.19 74.35 25.75
N ILE A 78 -23.46 73.70 24.84
CA ILE A 78 -23.04 72.31 24.99
C ILE A 78 -21.51 72.23 25.14
N PRO A 79 -21.00 71.30 25.98
CA PRO A 79 -19.57 71.17 26.26
C PRO A 79 -18.72 71.00 25.00
N LYS A 80 -17.53 71.61 25.00
CA LYS A 80 -16.52 71.43 23.96
C LYS A 80 -16.00 69.99 24.03
N LEU A 81 -16.18 69.23 22.95
CA LEU A 81 -15.44 67.99 22.73
C LEU A 81 -14.11 68.33 22.09
N ASP A 82 -13.04 67.71 22.55
CA ASP A 82 -11.79 67.67 21.80
C ASP A 82 -11.90 66.61 20.69
N SER A 83 -11.02 66.71 19.70
CA SER A 83 -11.03 65.86 18.50
C SER A 83 -10.62 64.40 18.73
N SER A 84 -10.21 64.03 19.95
CA SER A 84 -9.75 62.67 20.26
C SER A 84 -10.89 61.68 20.52
N PHE A 85 -12.09 62.17 20.87
CA PHE A 85 -13.23 61.32 21.19
C PHE A 85 -13.98 60.87 19.94
N LYS A 86 -14.10 59.54 19.79
CA LYS A 86 -14.83 58.92 18.68
C LYS A 86 -16.26 58.53 19.04
N ASN A 87 -16.56 58.28 20.30
CA ASN A 87 -17.86 57.81 20.77
C ASN A 87 -18.47 58.78 21.78
N VAL A 88 -19.77 59.02 21.66
CA VAL A 88 -20.51 59.90 22.56
C VAL A 88 -21.91 59.38 22.81
N GLU A 89 -22.47 59.79 23.94
CA GLU A 89 -23.87 59.65 24.30
C GLU A 89 -24.52 61.04 24.22
N VAL A 90 -25.67 61.12 23.56
CA VAL A 90 -26.48 62.34 23.47
C VAL A 90 -27.85 62.10 24.09
N THR A 91 -28.35 63.07 24.85
CA THR A 91 -29.76 63.08 25.27
C THR A 91 -30.48 64.20 24.55
N GLY A 92 -31.66 63.93 24.03
CA GLY A 92 -32.41 64.91 23.25
C GLY A 92 -33.73 64.35 22.74
N GLU A 93 -34.27 64.95 21.69
CA GLU A 93 -35.52 64.47 21.08
C GLU A 93 -35.51 64.66 19.56
N LEU A 94 -36.27 63.82 18.86
CA LEU A 94 -36.50 64.01 17.44
C LEU A 94 -37.41 65.22 17.22
N ALA A 95 -37.02 66.08 16.29
CA ALA A 95 -37.80 67.22 15.86
C ALA A 95 -37.95 67.22 14.34
N ARG A 96 -38.95 67.97 13.87
CA ARG A 96 -39.19 68.17 12.44
C ARG A 96 -39.08 69.65 12.14
N GLU A 97 -38.05 70.01 11.40
CA GLU A 97 -37.80 71.39 10.97
C GLU A 97 -37.72 71.44 9.45
N ASN A 98 -38.46 72.36 8.83
CA ASN A 98 -38.51 72.54 7.37
C ASN A 98 -38.78 71.22 6.61
N GLY A 99 -39.65 70.37 7.16
CA GLY A 99 -40.01 69.07 6.59
C GLY A 99 -38.99 67.94 6.79
N ARG A 100 -37.79 68.23 7.33
CA ARG A 100 -36.72 67.24 7.57
C ARG A 100 -36.68 66.82 9.04
N LEU A 101 -36.35 65.55 9.28
CA LEU A 101 -36.10 65.04 10.62
C LEU A 101 -34.68 65.40 11.06
N LEU A 102 -34.57 65.89 12.29
CA LEU A 102 -33.31 66.14 12.97
C LEU A 102 -33.44 65.77 14.45
N PHE A 103 -32.31 65.65 15.14
CA PHE A 103 -32.29 65.36 16.57
C PHE A 103 -31.80 66.58 17.34
N ASN A 104 -32.63 67.09 18.25
CA ASN A 104 -32.31 68.22 19.11
C ASN A 104 -31.61 67.72 20.38
N VAL A 105 -30.29 67.87 20.40
CA VAL A 105 -29.41 67.46 21.49
C VAL A 105 -29.47 68.48 22.62
N LYS A 106 -29.84 68.01 23.81
CA LYS A 106 -29.92 68.76 25.07
C LYS A 106 -28.69 68.51 25.95
N SER A 107 -28.11 67.31 25.90
CA SER A 107 -26.88 66.97 26.62
C SER A 107 -25.96 66.08 25.79
N LEU A 108 -24.68 66.10 26.13
CA LEU A 108 -23.62 65.36 25.45
C LEU A 108 -22.62 64.84 26.48
N LYS A 109 -22.36 63.54 26.46
CA LYS A 109 -21.43 62.86 27.34
C LYS A 109 -20.40 62.07 26.52
N LYS A 110 -19.14 62.15 26.93
CA LYS A 110 -18.03 61.39 26.32
C LYS A 110 -18.12 59.93 26.74
N LEU A 111 -17.94 59.01 25.79
CA LEU A 111 -17.84 57.58 26.05
C LEU A 111 -16.48 57.03 25.60
N PRO A 112 -16.02 55.89 26.17
CA PRO A 112 -14.88 55.17 25.64
C PRO A 112 -15.09 54.79 24.18
N SER A 113 -13.99 54.69 23.42
CA SER A 113 -14.01 54.06 22.11
C SER A 113 -14.48 52.61 22.20
N ASP A 114 -14.94 52.03 21.09
CA ASP A 114 -15.43 50.64 21.10
C ASP A 114 -14.33 49.64 21.51
N ILE A 115 -13.07 49.93 21.18
CA ILE A 115 -11.92 49.11 21.60
C ILE A 115 -11.65 49.26 23.10
N GLU A 116 -11.67 50.47 23.64
CA GLU A 116 -11.51 50.69 25.08
C GLU A 116 -12.65 50.03 25.87
N HIS A 117 -13.89 50.17 25.40
CA HIS A 117 -15.05 49.50 25.99
C HIS A 117 -14.86 47.97 25.97
N PHE A 118 -14.42 47.41 24.84
CA PHE A 118 -14.15 45.98 24.75
C PHE A 118 -13.13 45.53 25.82
N VAL A 119 -12.01 46.25 25.95
CA VAL A 119 -10.96 45.91 26.92
C VAL A 119 -11.48 46.03 28.36
N ILE A 120 -12.26 47.07 28.67
CA ILE A 120 -12.87 47.25 29.99
C ILE A 120 -13.81 46.08 30.32
N GLU A 121 -14.71 45.71 29.40
CA GLU A 121 -15.62 44.57 29.62
C GLU A 121 -14.87 43.24 29.70
N GLU A 122 -13.84 43.04 28.88
CA GLU A 122 -12.98 41.84 28.92
C GLU A 122 -12.35 41.63 30.31
N THR A 123 -11.94 42.71 31.00
CA THR A 123 -11.38 42.60 32.36
C THR A 123 -12.38 42.19 33.44
N LYS A 124 -13.69 42.37 33.18
CA LYS A 124 -14.76 42.04 34.12
C LYS A 124 -15.26 40.59 33.96
N ILE A 125 -14.94 39.95 32.84
CA ILE A 125 -15.42 38.60 32.53
C ILE A 125 -14.82 37.59 33.50
N ASP A 126 -15.68 36.77 34.09
CA ASP A 126 -15.26 35.56 34.76
C ASP A 126 -14.77 34.56 33.69
N ARG A 127 -13.46 34.28 33.70
CA ARG A 127 -12.81 33.41 32.70
C ARG A 127 -13.38 31.99 32.67
N SER A 128 -14.07 31.57 33.73
CA SER A 128 -14.77 30.29 33.81
C SER A 128 -16.18 30.31 33.19
N LYS A 129 -16.72 31.46 32.73
CA LYS A 129 -18.07 31.54 32.19
C LYS A 129 -18.06 31.80 30.68
N PRO A 130 -18.25 30.76 29.84
CA PRO A 130 -18.21 30.93 28.39
C PRO A 130 -19.29 31.88 27.84
N ARG A 131 -20.45 31.96 28.51
CA ARG A 131 -21.55 32.84 28.09
C ARG A 131 -21.17 34.33 28.10
N GLU A 132 -20.36 34.76 29.05
CA GLU A 132 -19.91 36.15 29.17
C GLU A 132 -18.98 36.52 27.99
N TRP A 133 -18.10 35.59 27.59
CA TRP A 133 -17.29 35.74 26.38
C TRP A 133 -18.12 35.88 25.11
N TYR A 134 -19.17 35.08 24.94
CA TYR A 134 -20.03 35.19 23.77
C TYR A 134 -20.83 36.48 23.76
N ALA A 135 -21.35 36.93 24.90
CA ALA A 135 -22.07 38.19 24.99
C ALA A 135 -21.18 39.38 24.56
N LEU A 136 -19.92 39.42 25.01
CA LEU A 136 -18.96 40.43 24.58
C LEU A 136 -18.63 40.31 23.09
N ALA A 137 -18.46 39.09 22.58
CA ALA A 137 -18.19 38.83 21.17
C ALA A 137 -19.34 39.27 20.26
N ASP A 138 -20.59 38.95 20.64
CA ASP A 138 -21.80 39.34 19.92
C ASP A 138 -21.96 40.86 19.86
N TRP A 139 -21.76 41.55 20.99
CA TRP A 139 -21.74 43.01 21.04
C TRP A 139 -20.69 43.60 20.09
N ALA A 140 -19.44 43.10 20.18
CA ALA A 140 -18.34 43.59 19.36
C ALA A 140 -18.58 43.33 17.87
N LYS A 141 -19.07 42.14 17.50
CA LYS A 141 -19.40 41.77 16.13
C LYS A 141 -20.51 42.65 15.55
N GLN A 142 -21.56 42.91 16.32
CA GLN A 142 -22.66 43.77 15.89
C GLN A 142 -22.17 45.19 15.60
N ARG A 143 -21.38 45.79 16.51
CA ARG A 143 -20.79 47.12 16.30
C ARG A 143 -19.79 47.15 15.15
N ALA A 144 -18.94 46.13 15.07
CA ALA A 144 -17.93 46.02 14.02
C ALA A 144 -18.57 45.94 12.64
N THR A 145 -19.64 45.16 12.50
CA THR A 145 -20.44 45.06 11.28
C THR A 145 -21.11 46.39 10.95
N PHE A 146 -21.72 47.03 11.95
CA PHE A 146 -22.43 48.30 11.74
C PHE A 146 -21.49 49.43 11.30
N TYR A 147 -20.26 49.49 11.82
CA TYR A 147 -19.29 50.57 11.49
C TYR A 147 -18.20 50.18 10.50
N ASP A 148 -18.20 48.96 9.97
CA ASP A 148 -17.12 48.38 9.15
C ASP A 148 -15.75 48.49 9.85
N ASP A 149 -15.69 47.98 11.08
CA ASP A 149 -14.51 48.07 11.96
C ASP A 149 -13.74 46.75 12.00
N LYS A 150 -12.63 46.69 11.26
CA LYS A 150 -11.79 45.49 11.15
C LYS A 150 -11.11 45.11 12.45
N GLU A 151 -10.69 46.10 13.26
CA GLU A 151 -10.01 45.83 14.52
C GLU A 151 -10.98 45.24 15.55
N LEU A 152 -12.18 45.83 15.67
CA LEU A 152 -13.22 45.31 16.55
C LEU A 152 -13.74 43.94 16.07
N THR A 153 -13.74 43.68 14.76
CA THR A 153 -14.02 42.34 14.21
C THR A 153 -13.02 41.30 14.74
N GLN A 154 -11.72 41.61 14.75
CA GLN A 154 -10.71 40.69 15.30
C GLN A 154 -10.88 40.46 16.80
N LYS A 155 -11.23 41.51 17.56
CA LYS A 155 -11.57 41.40 18.98
C LYS A 155 -12.78 40.49 19.23
N ALA A 156 -13.83 40.62 18.42
CA ALA A 156 -15.00 39.74 18.49
C ALA A 156 -14.63 38.27 18.24
N LEU A 157 -13.84 37.98 17.19
CA LEU A 157 -13.36 36.62 16.90
C LEU A 157 -12.50 36.06 18.04
N SER A 158 -11.64 36.88 18.66
CA SER A 158 -10.87 36.48 19.83
C SER A 158 -11.76 36.10 21.02
N ALA A 159 -12.79 36.89 21.31
CA ALA A 159 -13.74 36.58 22.38
C ALA A 159 -14.55 35.30 22.11
N TYR A 160 -15.03 35.08 20.88
CA TYR A 160 -15.67 33.80 20.50
C TYR A 160 -14.73 32.61 20.73
N LYS A 161 -13.45 32.74 20.33
CA LYS A 161 -12.43 31.72 20.55
C LYS A 161 -12.20 31.44 22.03
N MET A 162 -12.17 32.47 22.88
CA MET A 162 -12.06 32.30 24.34
C MET A 162 -13.27 31.57 24.92
N GLY A 163 -14.50 31.94 24.53
CA GLY A 163 -15.71 31.23 24.94
C GLY A 163 -15.67 29.74 24.59
N ILE A 164 -15.31 29.41 23.34
CA ILE A 164 -15.18 28.01 22.90
C ILE A 164 -14.09 27.26 23.66
N ASN A 165 -12.93 27.88 23.89
CA ASN A 165 -11.84 27.26 24.66
C ASN A 165 -12.24 27.03 26.12
N THR A 166 -12.99 27.94 26.73
CA THR A 166 -13.51 27.76 28.09
C THR A 166 -14.49 26.59 28.14
N GLU A 167 -15.43 26.48 27.20
CA GLU A 167 -16.32 25.31 27.14
C GLU A 167 -15.56 24.00 26.95
N TYR A 168 -14.58 23.98 26.05
CA TYR A 168 -13.75 22.80 25.84
C TYR A 168 -13.02 22.37 27.12
N ARG A 169 -12.48 23.33 27.90
CA ARG A 169 -11.85 23.04 29.20
C ARG A 169 -12.84 22.56 30.27
N GLN A 170 -14.12 22.90 30.15
CA GLN A 170 -15.16 22.49 31.08
C GLN A 170 -15.73 21.10 30.80
N LEU A 171 -15.39 20.49 29.66
CA LEU A 171 -15.77 19.12 29.38
C LEU A 171 -15.05 18.17 30.34
N LEU A 172 -15.76 17.72 31.39
CA LEU A 172 -15.26 16.73 32.37
C LEU A 172 -14.82 15.43 31.68
N VAL A 173 -15.62 15.00 30.70
CA VAL A 173 -15.31 13.88 29.82
C VAL A 173 -15.55 14.35 28.39
N LYS A 174 -14.51 14.23 27.56
CA LYS A 174 -14.62 14.57 26.15
C LYS A 174 -15.39 13.49 25.43
N GLN A 175 -16.52 13.87 24.83
CA GLN A 175 -17.36 12.99 24.02
C GLN A 175 -17.37 13.47 22.57
N PRO A 176 -17.42 12.57 21.57
CA PRO A 176 -17.44 12.97 20.17
C PRO A 176 -18.51 14.01 19.83
N GLU A 177 -19.76 13.84 20.29
CA GLU A 177 -20.83 14.80 19.95
C GLU A 177 -20.59 16.20 20.55
N ALA A 178 -20.03 16.27 21.76
CA ALA A 178 -19.72 17.54 22.41
C ALA A 178 -18.63 18.32 21.65
N LEU A 179 -17.59 17.61 21.19
CA LEU A 179 -16.52 18.19 20.39
C LEU A 179 -17.02 18.65 19.00
N LEU A 180 -17.87 17.86 18.34
CA LEU A 180 -18.46 18.26 17.05
C LEU A 180 -19.35 19.50 17.20
N LYS A 181 -20.12 19.63 18.29
CA LYS A 181 -20.87 20.87 18.58
C LYS A 181 -19.98 22.09 18.80
N LEU A 182 -18.77 21.92 19.35
CA LEU A 182 -17.78 23.00 19.46
C LEU A 182 -17.20 23.35 18.08
N ALA A 183 -16.90 22.34 17.26
CA ALA A 183 -16.44 22.54 15.88
C ALA A 183 -17.45 23.32 15.04
N ASP A 184 -18.73 22.92 15.09
CA ASP A 184 -19.80 23.56 14.31
C ASP A 184 -20.01 25.02 14.73
N ARG A 185 -19.92 25.33 16.04
CA ARG A 185 -19.98 26.71 16.53
C ARG A 185 -18.75 27.52 16.12
N ALA A 186 -17.55 26.96 16.23
CA ALA A 186 -16.34 27.62 15.74
C ALA A 186 -16.43 27.95 14.24
N GLN A 187 -16.99 27.03 13.44
CA GLN A 187 -17.26 27.28 12.02
C GLN A 187 -18.36 28.35 11.82
N GLN A 188 -19.46 28.31 12.57
CA GLN A 188 -20.55 29.29 12.49
C GLN A 188 -20.06 30.71 12.80
N TYR A 189 -19.13 30.85 13.75
CA TYR A 189 -18.48 32.11 14.09
C TYR A 189 -17.34 32.49 13.15
N GLN A 190 -17.07 31.69 12.11
CA GLN A 190 -16.02 31.93 11.12
C GLN A 190 -14.63 32.05 11.76
N LEU A 191 -14.38 31.26 12.81
CA LEU A 191 -13.06 31.18 13.42
C LEU A 191 -12.08 30.44 12.50
N ASP A 192 -10.79 30.53 12.86
CA ASP A 192 -9.70 29.85 12.17
C ASP A 192 -10.04 28.37 11.91
N PRO A 193 -9.95 27.90 10.64
CA PRO A 193 -10.14 26.50 10.28
C PRO A 193 -9.37 25.50 11.13
N LEU A 194 -8.16 25.86 11.57
CA LEU A 194 -7.36 25.01 12.43
C LEU A 194 -8.08 24.69 13.75
N LEU A 195 -8.90 25.61 14.28
CA LEU A 195 -9.60 25.39 15.54
C LEU A 195 -10.70 24.33 15.41
N TYR A 196 -11.60 24.48 14.45
CA TYR A 196 -12.71 23.51 14.31
C TYR A 196 -12.23 22.15 13.77
N ASP A 197 -11.17 22.12 12.96
CA ASP A 197 -10.56 20.88 12.50
C ASP A 197 -9.90 20.11 13.65
N THR A 198 -9.32 20.80 14.64
CA THR A 198 -8.81 20.18 15.86
C THR A 198 -9.92 19.44 16.61
N PHE A 199 -11.08 20.06 16.81
CA PHE A 199 -12.18 19.40 17.51
C PHE A 199 -12.77 18.24 16.72
N ARG A 200 -12.89 18.37 15.39
CA ARG A 200 -13.34 17.28 14.51
C ARG A 200 -12.39 16.09 14.56
N HIS A 201 -11.10 16.34 14.45
CA HIS A 201 -10.08 15.30 14.51
C HIS A 201 -10.12 14.56 15.85
N GLU A 202 -10.15 15.29 16.97
CA GLU A 202 -10.23 14.69 18.30
C GLU A 202 -11.51 13.87 18.49
N ALA A 203 -12.65 14.36 18.00
CA ALA A 203 -13.92 13.64 18.02
C ALA A 203 -13.82 12.30 17.27
N LEU A 204 -13.23 12.28 16.07
CA LEU A 204 -13.06 11.07 15.26
C LEU A 204 -12.09 10.08 15.89
N VAL A 205 -11.02 10.57 16.55
CA VAL A 205 -10.09 9.72 17.32
C VAL A 205 -10.82 9.04 18.49
N LEU A 206 -11.64 9.79 19.24
CA LEU A 206 -12.44 9.22 20.33
C LEU A 206 -13.50 8.24 19.83
N GLU A 207 -14.14 8.54 18.69
CA GLU A 207 -15.10 7.63 18.05
C GLU A 207 -14.44 6.30 17.67
N ARG A 208 -13.23 6.34 17.06
CA ARG A 208 -12.43 5.13 16.81
C ARG A 208 -12.15 4.36 18.09
N GLN A 209 -11.69 5.04 19.14
CA GLN A 209 -11.36 4.41 20.43
C GLN A 209 -12.58 3.76 21.09
N ASN A 210 -13.77 4.31 20.88
CA ASN A 210 -15.02 3.71 21.34
C ASN A 210 -15.40 2.49 20.50
N LEU A 211 -15.27 2.57 19.17
CA LEU A 211 -15.52 1.45 18.25
C LEU A 211 -14.55 0.28 18.48
N SER A 212 -13.29 0.54 18.83
CA SER A 212 -12.30 -0.53 19.08
C SER A 212 -12.59 -1.36 20.34
N LYS A 213 -13.44 -0.85 21.25
CA LYS A 213 -13.89 -1.58 22.44
C LYS A 213 -15.04 -2.54 22.14
N GLN A 214 -15.70 -2.38 20.99
CA GLN A 214 -16.82 -3.19 20.57
C GLN A 214 -16.32 -4.34 19.69
N LYS A 215 -16.84 -5.55 19.92
CA LYS A 215 -16.60 -6.69 19.05
C LYS A 215 -17.29 -6.46 17.71
N ASP A 216 -16.61 -6.76 16.60
CA ASP A 216 -17.16 -6.70 15.24
C ASP A 216 -17.68 -5.31 14.80
N SER A 217 -17.11 -4.23 15.33
CA SER A 217 -17.53 -2.86 15.00
C SER A 217 -17.38 -2.53 13.50
N ASP A 218 -18.39 -1.85 12.95
CA ASP A 218 -18.37 -1.35 11.58
C ASP A 218 -17.65 0.01 11.51
N LEU A 219 -16.58 0.08 10.70
CA LEU A 219 -15.79 1.29 10.50
C LEU A 219 -16.38 2.21 9.42
N LYS A 220 -17.37 1.76 8.64
CA LYS A 220 -17.95 2.54 7.52
C LYS A 220 -18.54 3.89 7.96
N PRO A 221 -19.29 4.01 9.08
CA PRO A 221 -19.80 5.31 9.53
C PRO A 221 -18.67 6.28 9.85
N LEU A 222 -17.64 5.82 10.56
CA LEU A 222 -16.47 6.64 10.90
C LEU A 222 -15.71 7.09 9.64
N LEU A 223 -15.47 6.19 8.68
CA LEU A 223 -14.85 6.53 7.40
C LEU A 223 -15.69 7.58 6.65
N THR A 224 -17.02 7.48 6.69
CA THR A 224 -17.92 8.47 6.07
C THR A 224 -17.79 9.83 6.75
N SER A 225 -17.73 9.88 8.08
CA SER A 225 -17.51 11.10 8.86
C SER A 225 -16.16 11.74 8.52
N ILE A 226 -15.07 10.96 8.43
CA ILE A 226 -13.76 11.47 8.01
C ILE A 226 -13.85 12.11 6.63
N LEU A 227 -14.48 11.45 5.66
CA LEU A 227 -14.61 11.98 4.30
C LEU A 227 -15.48 13.23 4.21
N LYS A 228 -16.48 13.36 5.09
CA LYS A 228 -17.33 14.55 5.19
C LYS A 228 -16.53 15.75 5.71
N TYR A 229 -15.73 15.55 6.76
CA TYR A 229 -14.98 16.64 7.41
C TYR A 229 -13.66 16.95 6.73
N PHE A 230 -12.99 15.95 6.16
CA PHE A 230 -11.66 16.03 5.57
C PHE A 230 -11.64 15.35 4.19
N PRO A 231 -12.30 15.91 3.17
CA PRO A 231 -12.43 15.24 1.86
C PRO A 231 -11.09 14.98 1.16
N THR A 232 -10.06 15.77 1.47
CA THR A 232 -8.70 15.66 0.91
C THR A 232 -7.96 14.39 1.31
N VAL A 233 -8.42 13.65 2.33
CA VAL A 233 -7.78 12.37 2.72
C VAL A 233 -7.90 11.29 1.65
N LYS A 234 -8.77 11.44 0.65
CA LYS A 234 -8.84 10.50 -0.47
C LYS A 234 -7.59 10.55 -1.33
N THR A 235 -6.93 11.70 -1.39
CA THR A 235 -5.72 11.90 -2.19
C THR A 235 -4.54 11.19 -1.52
N PRO A 236 -3.93 10.19 -2.19
CA PRO A 236 -2.77 9.51 -1.62
C PRO A 236 -1.57 10.44 -1.43
N GLN A 237 -0.70 10.09 -0.49
CA GLN A 237 0.59 10.75 -0.35
C GLN A 237 1.55 10.24 -1.43
N LYS A 238 2.48 11.10 -1.87
CA LYS A 238 3.53 10.68 -2.82
C LYS A 238 4.42 9.57 -2.24
N LYS A 239 4.70 9.65 -0.93
CA LYS A 239 5.53 8.71 -0.19
C LYS A 239 5.12 8.72 1.27
N ASP A 240 5.12 7.55 1.90
CA ASP A 240 4.91 7.41 3.33
C ASP A 240 6.17 7.76 4.14
N VAL A 241 5.96 8.26 5.37
CA VAL A 241 7.03 8.59 6.33
C VAL A 241 6.81 7.82 7.63
N PRO A 242 7.33 6.57 7.73
CA PRO A 242 6.97 5.66 8.83
C PRO A 242 7.24 6.21 10.23
N LYS A 243 8.34 6.94 10.43
CA LYS A 243 8.71 7.51 11.74
C LYS A 243 7.65 8.51 12.23
N GLU A 244 7.29 9.47 11.38
CA GLU A 244 6.26 10.48 11.70
C GLU A 244 4.88 9.84 11.86
N ARG A 245 4.51 8.91 10.98
CA ARG A 245 3.25 8.17 11.11
C ARG A 245 3.17 7.46 12.45
N ASN A 246 4.22 6.75 12.84
CA ASN A 246 4.24 6.00 14.10
C ASN A 246 4.18 6.93 15.32
N GLN A 247 4.82 8.09 15.27
CA GLN A 247 4.71 9.11 16.32
C GLN A 247 3.27 9.63 16.44
N TYR A 248 2.66 9.98 15.30
CA TYR A 248 1.28 10.43 15.24
C TYR A 248 0.30 9.38 15.77
N LEU A 249 0.39 8.13 15.32
CA LEU A 249 -0.55 7.07 15.73
C LEU A 249 -0.48 6.75 17.24
N LYS A 250 0.64 7.06 17.91
CA LYS A 250 0.78 6.92 19.36
C LYS A 250 0.13 8.07 20.14
N ASN A 251 0.15 9.29 19.61
CA ASN A 251 -0.39 10.48 20.28
C ASN A 251 -1.13 11.37 19.28
N GLN A 252 -2.27 10.88 18.80
CA GLN A 252 -2.97 11.45 17.65
C GLN A 252 -3.45 12.88 17.91
N VAL A 253 -4.05 13.12 19.08
CA VAL A 253 -4.69 14.41 19.43
C VAL A 253 -3.64 15.51 19.61
N GLU A 254 -2.61 15.26 20.41
CA GLU A 254 -1.61 16.28 20.71
C GLU A 254 -0.77 16.64 19.48
N VAL A 255 -0.32 15.64 18.72
CA VAL A 255 0.47 15.86 17.50
C VAL A 255 -0.34 16.62 16.45
N PHE A 256 -1.65 16.34 16.32
CA PHE A 256 -2.52 17.07 15.41
C PHE A 256 -2.76 18.52 15.86
N GLN A 257 -2.93 18.75 17.16
CA GLN A 257 -3.13 20.08 17.73
C GLN A 257 -1.94 21.01 17.45
N GLN A 258 -0.70 20.50 17.60
CA GLN A 258 0.54 21.26 17.42
C GLN A 258 0.95 21.44 15.95
N ALA A 259 0.38 20.64 15.04
CA ALA A 259 0.74 20.66 13.62
C ALA A 259 0.17 21.87 12.87
N ASP A 260 0.94 22.37 11.90
CA ASP A 260 0.47 23.32 10.89
C ASP A 260 -0.53 22.68 9.91
N GLN A 261 -1.14 23.51 9.05
CA GLN A 261 -2.16 23.07 8.11
C GLN A 261 -1.67 21.96 7.15
N GLN A 262 -0.46 22.08 6.59
CA GLN A 262 0.05 21.10 5.63
C GLN A 262 0.34 19.76 6.30
N THR A 263 0.86 19.81 7.52
CA THR A 263 1.16 18.64 8.33
C THR A 263 -0.13 17.94 8.73
N ARG A 264 -1.16 18.66 9.19
CA ARG A 264 -2.49 18.10 9.51
C ARG A 264 -3.10 17.30 8.37
N LEU A 265 -2.97 17.77 7.12
CA LEU A 265 -3.42 17.01 5.93
C LEU A 265 -2.75 15.63 5.83
N ARG A 266 -1.45 15.54 6.12
CA ARG A 266 -0.73 14.26 6.15
C ARG A 266 -1.19 13.38 7.32
N LEU A 267 -1.35 13.96 8.51
CA LEU A 267 -1.80 13.25 9.71
C LEU A 267 -3.20 12.64 9.53
N ILE A 268 -4.14 13.40 8.98
CA ILE A 268 -5.49 12.89 8.73
C ILE A 268 -5.51 11.82 7.63
N ARG A 269 -4.65 11.91 6.61
CA ARG A 269 -4.48 10.83 5.64
C ARG A 269 -3.95 9.57 6.32
N TRP A 270 -2.98 9.65 7.22
CA TRP A 270 -2.51 8.48 7.98
C TRP A 270 -3.59 7.87 8.87
N PHE A 271 -4.42 8.71 9.50
CA PHE A 271 -5.56 8.23 10.27
C PHE A 271 -6.55 7.44 9.40
N TYR A 272 -6.92 8.02 8.26
CA TYR A 272 -7.78 7.38 7.28
C TYR A 272 -7.18 6.07 6.76
N SER A 273 -5.89 6.08 6.36
CA SER A 273 -5.18 4.91 5.87
C SER A 273 -5.13 3.78 6.90
N GLN A 274 -4.99 4.11 8.18
CA GLN A 274 -5.01 3.12 9.27
C GLN A 274 -6.37 2.41 9.37
N LEU A 275 -7.48 3.13 9.27
CA LEU A 275 -8.82 2.54 9.34
C LEU A 275 -9.14 1.68 8.11
N ILE A 276 -8.71 2.12 6.92
CA ILE A 276 -8.82 1.32 5.71
C ILE A 276 -8.01 0.03 5.83
N LEU A 277 -6.79 0.12 6.35
CA LEU A 277 -5.94 -1.04 6.58
C LEU A 277 -6.60 -2.01 7.57
N GLU A 278 -7.12 -1.53 8.70
CA GLU A 278 -7.88 -2.36 9.65
C GLU A 278 -9.05 -3.09 8.96
N GLY A 279 -9.78 -2.40 8.08
CA GLY A 279 -10.86 -3.01 7.30
C GLY A 279 -10.40 -4.08 6.31
N ILE A 280 -9.24 -3.89 5.65
CA ILE A 280 -8.66 -4.89 4.74
C ILE A 280 -8.21 -6.12 5.54
N LEU A 281 -7.51 -5.92 6.66
CA LEU A 281 -6.91 -6.98 7.45
C LEU A 281 -7.92 -7.83 8.22
N LYS A 282 -9.18 -7.41 8.35
CA LYS A 282 -10.26 -8.27 8.86
C LYS A 282 -10.47 -9.53 8.00
N ASN A 283 -10.10 -9.47 6.72
CA ASN A 283 -10.21 -10.60 5.79
C ASN A 283 -8.89 -11.37 5.64
N LEU A 284 -7.86 -11.06 6.43
CA LEU A 284 -6.59 -11.79 6.37
C LEU A 284 -6.79 -13.23 6.86
N GLU A 285 -6.48 -14.19 6.02
CA GLU A 285 -6.59 -15.60 6.37
C GLU A 285 -5.46 -16.05 7.28
N ALA A 286 -5.72 -17.09 8.08
CA ALA A 286 -4.73 -17.66 8.97
C ALA A 286 -3.52 -18.19 8.18
N GLY A 287 -2.32 -17.78 8.58
CA GLY A 287 -1.08 -18.17 7.90
C GLY A 287 -0.77 -17.37 6.63
N GLY A 288 -1.60 -16.41 6.23
CA GLY A 288 -1.30 -15.51 5.10
C GLY A 288 -1.60 -16.09 3.71
N SER A 289 -2.49 -17.08 3.62
CA SER A 289 -2.88 -17.80 2.38
C SER A 289 -3.63 -16.97 1.34
N ASN A 290 -4.01 -15.74 1.68
CA ASN A 290 -4.56 -14.75 0.77
C ASN A 290 -3.71 -13.46 0.69
N GLY A 291 -2.42 -13.55 0.99
CA GLY A 291 -1.51 -12.40 1.05
C GLY A 291 -1.44 -11.59 -0.26
N PHE A 292 -1.56 -12.25 -1.43
CA PHE A 292 -1.66 -11.53 -2.71
C PHE A 292 -2.92 -10.67 -2.81
N GLU A 293 -4.09 -11.21 -2.47
CA GLU A 293 -5.35 -10.47 -2.49
C GLU A 293 -5.30 -9.27 -1.54
N ILE A 294 -4.79 -9.48 -0.32
CA ILE A 294 -4.59 -8.41 0.67
C ILE A 294 -3.65 -7.34 0.12
N SER A 295 -2.53 -7.75 -0.49
CA SER A 295 -1.56 -6.82 -1.08
C SER A 295 -2.15 -5.98 -2.21
N ASP A 296 -3.01 -6.56 -3.06
CA ASP A 296 -3.69 -5.86 -4.14
C ASP A 296 -4.71 -4.84 -3.62
N GLN A 297 -5.47 -5.21 -2.58
CA GLN A 297 -6.38 -4.28 -1.92
C GLN A 297 -5.64 -3.10 -1.28
N ILE A 298 -4.48 -3.36 -0.67
CA ILE A 298 -3.61 -2.32 -0.11
C ILE A 298 -3.06 -1.44 -1.24
N ALA A 299 -2.48 -2.02 -2.30
CA ALA A 299 -1.94 -1.27 -3.43
C ALA A 299 -3.00 -0.35 -4.07
N LYS A 300 -4.25 -0.82 -4.17
CA LYS A 300 -5.36 -0.06 -4.75
C LYS A 300 -5.83 1.10 -3.86
N LYS A 301 -5.97 0.88 -2.56
CA LYS A 301 -6.58 1.88 -1.64
C LYS A 301 -5.53 2.77 -0.96
N LEU A 302 -4.34 2.22 -0.73
CA LEU A 302 -3.24 2.79 0.04
C LEU A 302 -1.92 2.67 -0.78
N PRO A 303 -1.83 3.25 -1.98
CA PRO A 303 -0.66 3.08 -2.86
C PRO A 303 0.64 3.61 -2.24
N GLU A 304 0.56 4.47 -1.23
CA GLU A 304 1.72 4.93 -0.47
C GLU A 304 2.34 3.86 0.45
N ARG A 305 1.65 2.74 0.71
CA ARG A 305 2.05 1.65 1.62
C ARG A 305 2.69 0.47 0.90
N THR A 306 3.70 0.74 0.07
CA THR A 306 4.44 -0.29 -0.67
C THR A 306 5.19 -1.27 0.25
N ASP A 307 5.49 -0.83 1.48
CA ASP A 307 6.04 -1.66 2.56
C ASP A 307 5.10 -2.85 2.88
N LEU A 308 3.82 -2.57 3.06
CA LEU A 308 2.83 -3.61 3.38
C LEU A 308 2.49 -4.48 2.17
N VAL A 309 2.43 -3.90 0.97
CA VAL A 309 2.24 -4.67 -0.26
C VAL A 309 3.31 -5.76 -0.35
N THR A 310 4.57 -5.39 -0.16
CA THR A 310 5.69 -6.33 -0.20
C THR A 310 5.61 -7.35 0.94
N GLN A 311 5.25 -6.90 2.15
CA GLN A 311 5.10 -7.77 3.32
C GLN A 311 4.07 -8.89 3.06
N TYR A 312 2.84 -8.56 2.67
CA TYR A 312 1.78 -9.55 2.49
C TYR A 312 2.01 -10.46 1.28
N GLN A 313 2.67 -9.97 0.23
CA GLN A 313 3.14 -10.83 -0.85
C GLN A 313 4.16 -11.86 -0.34
N ASN A 314 5.10 -11.44 0.50
CA ASN A 314 6.07 -12.37 1.08
C ASN A 314 5.39 -13.37 2.02
N GLU A 315 4.39 -12.96 2.81
CA GLU A 315 3.63 -13.87 3.68
C GLU A 315 2.96 -15.00 2.88
N GLN A 316 2.34 -14.68 1.72
CA GLN A 316 1.80 -15.71 0.82
C GLN A 316 2.90 -16.64 0.29
N LEU A 317 4.01 -16.07 -0.20
CA LEU A 317 5.09 -16.85 -0.77
C LEU A 317 5.69 -17.82 0.26
N GLU A 318 5.80 -17.40 1.52
CA GLU A 318 6.20 -18.28 2.62
C GLU A 318 5.16 -19.35 2.92
N PHE A 319 3.87 -19.00 2.91
CA PHE A 319 2.79 -19.95 3.09
C PHE A 319 2.83 -21.06 2.03
N ASP A 320 2.96 -20.68 0.76
CA ASP A 320 3.05 -21.61 -0.36
C ASP A 320 4.34 -22.46 -0.28
N PHE A 321 5.47 -21.84 0.06
CA PHE A 321 6.73 -22.55 0.25
C PHE A 321 6.64 -23.65 1.32
N ASN A 322 5.90 -23.40 2.41
CA ASN A 322 5.71 -24.37 3.49
C ASN A 322 4.72 -25.50 3.14
N ARG A 323 3.92 -25.34 2.07
CA ARG A 323 2.94 -26.33 1.58
C ARG A 323 3.29 -26.86 0.20
N ILE A 324 4.57 -26.77 -0.16
CA ILE A 324 5.02 -27.07 -1.51
C ILE A 324 4.66 -28.47 -1.99
N ASP A 325 4.51 -29.39 -1.04
CA ASP A 325 4.15 -30.78 -1.23
C ASP A 325 2.69 -30.98 -1.71
N GLU A 326 1.85 -29.98 -1.53
CA GLU A 326 0.46 -29.95 -1.98
C GLU A 326 0.29 -29.21 -3.32
N LEU A 327 1.36 -28.57 -3.82
CA LEU A 327 1.29 -27.69 -4.98
C LEU A 327 1.47 -28.43 -6.31
N PRO A 328 0.72 -28.05 -7.36
CA PRO A 328 0.94 -28.53 -8.72
C PRO A 328 2.30 -28.11 -9.27
N ARG A 329 2.84 -28.91 -10.20
CA ARG A 329 4.16 -28.66 -10.83
C ARG A 329 4.30 -27.23 -11.37
N GLN A 330 3.32 -26.75 -12.13
CA GLN A 330 3.40 -25.42 -12.73
C GLN A 330 3.51 -24.33 -11.67
N TYR A 331 2.71 -24.43 -10.61
CA TYR A 331 2.73 -23.47 -9.51
C TYR A 331 4.09 -23.45 -8.78
N VAL A 332 4.72 -24.62 -8.60
CA VAL A 332 6.06 -24.72 -7.99
C VAL A 332 7.13 -24.05 -8.86
N LEU A 333 7.01 -24.15 -10.19
CA LEU A 333 7.90 -23.44 -11.11
C LEU A 333 7.69 -21.93 -11.02
N ASP A 334 6.45 -21.48 -11.03
CA ASP A 334 6.10 -20.07 -10.91
C ASP A 334 6.60 -19.49 -9.57
N LEU A 335 6.45 -20.24 -8.48
CA LEU A 335 6.97 -19.90 -7.14
C LEU A 335 8.50 -19.80 -7.11
N SER A 336 9.20 -20.77 -7.72
CA SER A 336 10.67 -20.75 -7.82
C SER A 336 11.14 -19.55 -8.64
N GLU A 337 10.47 -19.25 -9.77
CA GLU A 337 10.76 -18.09 -10.61
C GLU A 337 10.52 -16.78 -9.84
N GLU A 338 9.45 -16.68 -9.06
CA GLU A 338 9.17 -15.50 -8.24
C GLU A 338 10.26 -15.28 -7.18
N PHE A 339 10.76 -16.33 -6.52
CA PHE A 339 11.92 -16.22 -5.64
C PHE A 339 13.18 -15.77 -6.39
N LEU A 340 13.41 -16.23 -7.63
CA LEU A 340 14.53 -15.76 -8.47
C LEU A 340 14.40 -14.28 -8.84
N ARG A 341 13.20 -13.83 -9.23
CA ARG A 341 12.92 -12.41 -9.53
C ARG A 341 13.18 -11.52 -8.32
N ARG A 342 12.90 -12.02 -7.12
CA ARG A 342 13.20 -11.37 -5.83
C ARG A 342 14.64 -11.56 -5.35
N LYS A 343 15.53 -12.13 -6.18
CA LYS A 343 16.95 -12.40 -5.91
C LYS A 343 17.20 -13.36 -4.76
N ASN A 344 16.23 -14.22 -4.41
CA ASN A 344 16.38 -15.27 -3.41
C ASN A 344 16.66 -16.62 -4.08
N LYS A 345 17.90 -16.77 -4.59
CA LYS A 345 18.34 -17.98 -5.29
C LYS A 345 18.24 -19.24 -4.42
N VAL A 346 18.55 -19.12 -3.13
CA VAL A 346 18.51 -20.25 -2.19
C VAL A 346 17.08 -20.79 -2.04
N LYS A 347 16.09 -19.92 -1.81
CA LYS A 347 14.69 -20.39 -1.72
C LYS A 347 14.18 -20.92 -3.04
N ALA A 348 14.56 -20.33 -4.17
CA ALA A 348 14.19 -20.84 -5.49
C ALA A 348 14.66 -22.29 -5.71
N GLU A 349 15.92 -22.60 -5.35
CA GLU A 349 16.49 -23.95 -5.45
C GLU A 349 15.86 -24.92 -4.42
N GLN A 350 15.63 -24.46 -3.20
CA GLN A 350 14.96 -25.24 -2.16
C GLN A 350 13.52 -25.58 -2.53
N THR A 351 12.80 -24.67 -3.20
CA THR A 351 11.45 -24.88 -3.72
C THR A 351 11.43 -26.12 -4.61
N LEU A 352 12.30 -26.18 -5.63
CA LEU A 352 12.37 -27.32 -6.55
C LEU A 352 12.82 -28.60 -5.84
N THR A 353 13.82 -28.50 -4.97
CA THR A 353 14.38 -29.65 -4.25
C THR A 353 13.37 -30.29 -3.30
N ASN A 354 12.70 -29.49 -2.47
CA ASN A 354 11.71 -29.96 -1.50
C ASN A 354 10.53 -30.64 -2.21
N TRP A 355 10.07 -30.08 -3.33
CA TRP A 355 9.00 -30.67 -4.13
C TRP A 355 9.38 -32.04 -4.71
N ILE A 356 10.59 -32.15 -5.26
CA ILE A 356 11.10 -33.43 -5.79
C ILE A 356 11.25 -34.48 -4.69
N ASP A 357 11.83 -34.10 -3.55
CA ASP A 357 12.02 -35.01 -2.42
C ASP A 357 10.68 -35.52 -1.87
N PHE A 358 9.67 -34.67 -1.85
CA PHE A 358 8.33 -35.09 -1.48
C PHE A 358 7.73 -36.08 -2.50
N ARG A 359 7.82 -35.77 -3.79
CA ARG A 359 7.33 -36.68 -4.84
C ARG A 359 8.04 -38.02 -4.84
N ARG A 360 9.33 -38.04 -4.49
CA ARG A 360 10.09 -39.28 -4.28
C ARG A 360 9.51 -40.10 -3.12
N LYS A 361 9.15 -39.46 -2.00
CA LYS A 361 8.55 -40.14 -0.83
C LYS A 361 7.14 -40.67 -1.09
N LYS A 362 6.33 -39.99 -1.90
CA LYS A 362 4.97 -40.40 -2.26
C LYS A 362 4.90 -41.46 -3.37
N LEU A 363 6.03 -41.79 -4.00
CA LEU A 363 6.06 -42.70 -5.13
C LEU A 363 5.82 -44.16 -4.69
N ASP A 364 4.83 -44.81 -5.29
CA ASP A 364 4.55 -46.23 -5.03
C ASP A 364 5.75 -47.10 -5.45
N VAL A 365 6.03 -48.17 -4.70
CA VAL A 365 7.15 -49.09 -4.99
C VAL A 365 7.04 -49.74 -6.37
N SER A 366 5.82 -49.92 -6.88
CA SER A 366 5.52 -50.57 -8.16
C SER A 366 5.31 -49.61 -9.35
N ASP A 367 5.23 -48.29 -9.12
CA ASP A 367 4.95 -47.31 -10.18
C ASP A 367 6.19 -47.01 -11.04
N ALA A 368 6.39 -47.79 -12.10
CA ALA A 368 7.49 -47.60 -13.06
C ALA A 368 7.38 -46.27 -13.81
N ASP A 369 6.19 -45.88 -14.26
CA ASP A 369 5.99 -44.66 -15.04
C ASP A 369 6.17 -43.40 -14.19
N GLY A 370 5.74 -43.45 -12.92
CA GLY A 370 5.98 -42.40 -11.94
C GLY A 370 7.47 -42.16 -11.68
N ARG A 371 8.29 -43.23 -11.65
CA ARG A 371 9.76 -43.12 -11.56
C ARG A 371 10.35 -42.43 -12.78
N VAL A 372 9.90 -42.77 -13.98
CA VAL A 372 10.34 -42.10 -15.22
C VAL A 372 10.01 -40.60 -15.18
N ARG A 373 8.79 -40.23 -14.77
CA ARG A 373 8.39 -38.82 -14.60
C ARG A 373 9.24 -38.10 -13.55
N LEU A 374 9.46 -38.73 -12.38
CA LEU A 374 10.28 -38.15 -11.31
C LEU A 374 11.72 -37.92 -11.78
N ALA A 375 12.32 -38.89 -12.48
CA ALA A 375 13.68 -38.75 -13.00
C ALA A 375 13.81 -37.63 -14.03
N ARG A 376 12.79 -37.43 -14.88
CA ARG A 376 12.73 -36.26 -15.77
C ARG A 376 12.75 -34.96 -14.97
N ASP A 377 11.88 -34.82 -13.97
CA ASP A 377 11.84 -33.60 -13.15
C ASP A 377 13.16 -33.38 -12.39
N MET A 378 13.84 -34.43 -11.93
CA MET A 378 15.17 -34.33 -11.32
C MET A 378 16.24 -33.81 -12.29
N ILE A 379 16.20 -34.21 -13.55
CA ILE A 379 17.13 -33.72 -14.57
C ILE A 379 16.79 -32.27 -14.93
N ASP A 380 15.52 -32.00 -15.20
CA ASP A 380 15.08 -30.74 -15.79
C ASP A 380 15.04 -29.61 -14.75
N LEU A 381 14.67 -29.90 -13.49
CA LEU A 381 14.43 -28.88 -12.47
C LEU A 381 15.59 -28.70 -11.50
N THR A 382 16.27 -29.78 -11.10
CA THR A 382 17.37 -29.71 -10.12
C THR A 382 18.73 -30.13 -10.68
N ASN A 383 18.80 -30.53 -11.95
CA ASN A 383 20.02 -31.04 -12.60
C ASN A 383 20.65 -32.23 -11.86
N ASP A 384 19.87 -32.99 -11.07
CA ASP A 384 20.31 -34.18 -10.35
C ASP A 384 20.31 -35.42 -11.28
N LYS A 385 21.26 -35.42 -12.22
CA LYS A 385 21.45 -36.52 -13.18
C LYS A 385 21.81 -37.84 -12.49
N ALA A 386 22.56 -37.78 -11.38
CA ALA A 386 23.02 -38.96 -10.67
C ALA A 386 21.87 -39.67 -9.95
N GLY A 387 21.03 -38.91 -9.23
CA GLY A 387 19.82 -39.43 -8.61
C GLY A 387 18.80 -39.90 -9.65
N ALA A 388 18.62 -39.15 -10.74
CA ALA A 388 17.69 -39.51 -11.82
C ALA A 388 18.07 -40.84 -12.47
N THR A 389 19.37 -41.10 -12.65
CA THR A 389 19.88 -42.37 -13.17
C THR A 389 19.46 -43.55 -12.29
N LYS A 390 19.58 -43.43 -10.96
CA LYS A 390 19.19 -44.49 -10.03
C LYS A 390 17.69 -44.80 -10.17
N VAL A 391 16.87 -43.76 -10.15
CA VAL A 391 15.41 -43.88 -10.31
C VAL A 391 15.02 -44.48 -11.66
N LEU A 392 15.73 -44.16 -12.74
CA LEU A 392 15.49 -44.72 -14.08
C LEU A 392 15.88 -46.21 -14.19
N LEU A 393 16.96 -46.62 -13.54
CA LEU A 393 17.35 -48.04 -13.49
C LEU A 393 16.30 -48.86 -12.72
N GLU A 394 15.83 -48.36 -11.58
CA GLU A 394 14.71 -48.96 -10.84
C GLU A 394 13.43 -49.03 -11.69
N ALA A 395 13.11 -47.97 -12.43
CA ALA A 395 11.96 -47.95 -13.35
C ALA A 395 12.07 -49.03 -14.44
N TRP A 396 13.28 -49.22 -15.00
CA TRP A 396 13.54 -50.23 -16.02
C TRP A 396 13.44 -51.65 -15.48
N GLU A 397 13.88 -51.88 -14.24
CA GLU A 397 13.72 -53.18 -13.58
C GLU A 397 12.24 -53.55 -13.41
N LEU A 398 11.39 -52.59 -13.05
CA LEU A 398 9.94 -52.77 -12.94
C LEU A 398 9.28 -52.95 -14.32
N ASN A 399 9.71 -52.20 -15.34
CA ASN A 399 9.19 -52.30 -16.70
C ASN A 399 10.30 -52.28 -17.78
N PRO A 400 10.86 -53.45 -18.12
CA PRO A 400 11.94 -53.57 -19.11
C PRO A 400 11.55 -53.27 -20.57
N LYS A 401 10.31 -52.85 -20.82
CA LYS A 401 9.81 -52.47 -22.14
C LYS A 401 9.57 -50.96 -22.27
N SER A 402 9.84 -50.18 -21.22
CA SER A 402 9.62 -48.73 -21.23
C SER A 402 10.61 -48.03 -22.18
N SER A 403 10.13 -47.66 -23.36
CA SER A 403 10.93 -46.91 -24.34
C SER A 403 11.38 -45.56 -23.79
N GLU A 404 10.58 -44.94 -22.94
CA GLU A 404 10.87 -43.65 -22.32
C GLU A 404 12.03 -43.74 -21.32
N ALA A 405 12.04 -44.77 -20.45
CA ALA A 405 13.16 -45.03 -19.53
C ALA A 405 14.46 -45.31 -20.30
N ALA A 406 14.41 -46.15 -21.34
CA ALA A 406 15.56 -46.45 -22.19
C ALA A 406 16.11 -45.21 -22.89
N ASN A 407 15.23 -44.36 -23.42
CA ASN A 407 15.62 -43.13 -24.11
C ASN A 407 16.30 -42.14 -23.16
N LEU A 408 15.79 -41.98 -21.93
CA LEU A 408 16.39 -41.10 -20.93
C LEU A 408 17.76 -41.63 -20.45
N LEU A 409 17.87 -42.93 -20.16
CA LEU A 409 19.16 -43.56 -19.84
C LEU A 409 20.17 -43.40 -20.99
N GLY A 410 19.72 -43.55 -22.23
CA GLY A 410 20.54 -43.31 -23.42
C GLY A 410 21.07 -41.88 -23.51
N ARG A 411 20.24 -40.87 -23.23
CA ARG A 411 20.65 -39.45 -23.17
C ARG A 411 21.66 -39.18 -22.06
N LEU A 412 21.64 -39.95 -20.98
CA LEU A 412 22.62 -39.91 -19.88
C LEU A 412 23.90 -40.70 -20.19
N GLY A 413 24.01 -41.31 -21.37
CA GLY A 413 25.21 -42.02 -21.83
C GLY A 413 25.22 -43.52 -21.50
N PHE A 414 24.12 -44.07 -20.97
CA PHE A 414 23.98 -45.51 -20.73
C PHE A 414 23.65 -46.24 -22.05
N MET A 415 24.00 -47.52 -22.13
CA MET A 415 23.68 -48.37 -23.27
C MET A 415 23.15 -49.72 -22.80
N LEU A 416 22.02 -50.14 -23.37
CA LEU A 416 21.48 -51.48 -23.11
C LEU A 416 22.25 -52.50 -23.94
N GLN A 417 22.90 -53.45 -23.28
CA GLN A 417 23.56 -54.59 -23.92
C GLN A 417 22.91 -55.90 -23.43
N GLY A 418 22.16 -56.54 -24.31
CA GLY A 418 21.38 -57.73 -23.94
C GLY A 418 20.35 -57.36 -22.86
N LYS A 419 20.52 -57.88 -21.64
CA LYS A 419 19.67 -57.57 -20.47
C LYS A 419 20.31 -56.61 -19.46
N LYS A 420 21.56 -56.17 -19.68
CA LYS A 420 22.30 -55.34 -18.73
C LYS A 420 22.52 -53.93 -19.26
N TRP A 421 22.29 -52.93 -18.43
CA TRP A 421 22.68 -51.55 -18.71
C TRP A 421 24.18 -51.37 -18.43
N LEU A 422 24.88 -50.86 -19.44
CA LEU A 422 26.26 -50.41 -19.31
C LEU A 422 26.28 -48.93 -18.90
N ASN A 423 27.07 -48.58 -17.90
CA ASN A 423 27.29 -47.20 -17.50
C ASN A 423 28.17 -46.43 -18.51
N PRO A 424 28.23 -45.09 -18.49
CA PRO A 424 28.95 -44.33 -19.51
C PRO A 424 30.43 -44.72 -19.68
N LYS A 425 31.12 -45.12 -18.59
CA LYS A 425 32.50 -45.59 -18.65
C LYS A 425 32.60 -46.96 -19.33
N GLU A 426 31.75 -47.90 -18.93
CA GLU A 426 31.64 -49.22 -19.55
C GLU A 426 31.25 -49.10 -21.04
N VAL A 427 30.41 -48.13 -21.40
CA VAL A 427 30.07 -47.84 -22.81
C VAL A 427 31.28 -47.35 -23.59
N MET A 428 32.10 -46.49 -23.01
CA MET A 428 33.36 -46.05 -23.64
C MET A 428 34.31 -47.22 -23.86
N GLU A 429 34.53 -48.06 -22.83
CA GLU A 429 35.35 -49.26 -22.94
C GLU A 429 34.79 -50.23 -23.99
N PHE A 430 33.48 -50.44 -23.98
CA PHE A 430 32.76 -51.27 -24.93
C PHE A 430 32.89 -50.79 -26.37
N ARG A 431 32.91 -49.47 -26.59
CA ARG A 431 33.11 -48.83 -27.92
C ARG A 431 34.57 -48.85 -28.36
N ASN A 432 35.50 -48.74 -27.41
CA ASN A 432 36.94 -48.69 -27.65
C ASN A 432 37.59 -50.08 -27.74
N ASP A 433 36.83 -51.16 -27.54
CA ASP A 433 37.25 -52.53 -27.84
C ASP A 433 37.88 -52.60 -29.25
N PRO A 434 39.19 -52.95 -29.36
CA PRO A 434 39.92 -52.99 -30.62
C PRO A 434 39.22 -53.81 -31.71
N ILE A 435 38.59 -54.94 -31.34
CA ILE A 435 37.90 -55.83 -32.27
C ILE A 435 36.66 -55.14 -32.84
N ARG A 436 35.87 -54.48 -31.99
CA ARG A 436 34.66 -53.78 -32.46
C ARG A 436 34.97 -52.50 -33.21
N LYS A 437 36.02 -51.77 -32.82
CA LYS A 437 36.51 -50.60 -33.56
C LYS A 437 36.89 -51.00 -34.97
N ALA A 438 37.61 -52.12 -35.12
CA ALA A 438 37.99 -52.65 -36.41
C ALA A 438 36.77 -53.11 -37.24
N ILE A 439 35.80 -53.83 -36.64
CA ILE A 439 34.56 -54.21 -37.34
C ILE A 439 33.80 -52.98 -37.87
N ARG A 440 33.70 -51.91 -37.09
CA ARG A 440 33.01 -50.66 -37.48
C ARG A 440 33.74 -49.93 -38.60
N ASN A 441 35.06 -49.95 -38.59
CA ASN A 441 35.90 -49.25 -39.55
C ASN A 441 36.12 -50.04 -40.85
N GLY A 442 35.50 -51.22 -41.01
CA GLY A 442 35.73 -52.07 -42.17
C GLY A 442 37.13 -52.70 -42.18
N THR A 443 37.81 -52.75 -41.04
CA THR A 443 39.19 -53.25 -40.93
C THR A 443 39.27 -54.51 -40.08
N VAL A 444 40.31 -55.30 -40.29
CA VAL A 444 40.58 -56.50 -39.50
C VAL A 444 41.65 -56.17 -38.46
N THR A 445 41.55 -56.76 -37.27
CA THR A 445 42.57 -56.63 -36.22
C THR A 445 42.86 -57.98 -35.57
N ILE A 446 43.99 -58.07 -34.88
CA ILE A 446 44.43 -59.27 -34.16
C ILE A 446 43.39 -59.63 -33.09
N GLY A 447 43.06 -60.92 -32.98
CA GLY A 447 42.07 -61.46 -32.05
C GLY A 447 40.66 -61.65 -32.63
N MET A 448 40.36 -61.12 -33.82
CA MET A 448 39.08 -61.36 -34.50
C MET A 448 38.87 -62.84 -34.83
N ASN A 449 37.63 -63.34 -34.75
CA ASN A 449 37.29 -64.68 -35.20
C ASN A 449 36.80 -64.70 -36.66
N ARG A 450 36.69 -65.91 -37.23
CA ARG A 450 36.27 -66.13 -38.64
C ARG A 450 34.99 -65.39 -39.01
N ASN A 451 33.99 -65.42 -38.14
CA ASN A 451 32.69 -64.80 -38.41
C ASN A 451 32.79 -63.27 -38.41
N GLN A 452 33.61 -62.72 -37.51
CA GLN A 452 33.88 -61.28 -37.48
C GLN A 452 34.60 -60.81 -38.74
N ILE A 453 35.62 -61.55 -39.21
CA ILE A 453 36.33 -61.20 -40.45
C ILE A 453 35.38 -61.26 -41.65
N LYS A 454 34.59 -62.34 -41.77
CA LYS A 454 33.61 -62.49 -42.87
C LYS A 454 32.56 -61.38 -42.88
N LYS A 455 32.16 -60.91 -41.70
CA LYS A 455 31.22 -59.79 -41.57
C LYS A 455 31.82 -58.46 -42.03
N VAL A 456 33.14 -58.32 -41.97
CA VAL A 456 33.87 -57.09 -42.32
C VAL A 456 34.29 -57.07 -43.79
N LEU A 457 34.84 -58.18 -44.30
CA LEU A 457 35.46 -58.26 -45.62
C LEU A 457 34.72 -59.16 -46.62
N GLY A 458 33.63 -59.82 -46.20
CA GLY A 458 32.95 -60.83 -47.02
C GLY A 458 33.65 -62.18 -47.01
N ALA A 459 33.37 -63.03 -48.01
CA ALA A 459 34.05 -64.31 -48.15
C ALA A 459 35.47 -64.10 -48.72
N PRO A 460 36.50 -64.79 -48.20
CA PRO A 460 37.85 -64.72 -48.77
C PRO A 460 37.88 -65.34 -50.18
N ASN A 461 38.71 -64.80 -51.06
CA ASN A 461 38.95 -65.34 -52.40
C ASN A 461 39.66 -66.71 -52.32
N GLN A 462 40.55 -66.88 -51.35
CA GLN A 462 41.26 -68.14 -51.13
C GLN A 462 41.48 -68.42 -49.63
N ILE A 463 41.36 -69.70 -49.27
CA ILE A 463 41.66 -70.20 -47.92
C ILE A 463 42.70 -71.31 -48.04
N SER A 464 43.86 -71.12 -47.41
CA SER A 464 44.86 -72.17 -47.21
C SER A 464 44.86 -72.63 -45.75
N ARG A 465 45.07 -73.93 -45.53
CA ARG A 465 45.09 -74.56 -44.20
C ARG A 465 46.39 -75.32 -44.02
N SER A 466 47.03 -75.11 -42.88
CA SER A 466 48.20 -75.87 -42.47
C SER A 466 48.12 -76.25 -40.99
N ILE A 467 48.80 -77.33 -40.62
CA ILE A 467 48.91 -77.80 -39.24
C ILE A 467 50.39 -77.77 -38.89
N SER A 468 50.76 -76.97 -37.89
CA SER A 468 52.14 -76.86 -37.42
C SER A 468 52.17 -76.55 -35.93
N GLY A 469 53.11 -77.15 -35.18
CA GLY A 469 53.34 -76.83 -33.76
C GLY A 469 52.16 -77.07 -32.81
N GLY A 470 51.24 -78.00 -33.13
CA GLY A 470 50.06 -78.28 -32.29
C GLY A 470 48.88 -77.29 -32.48
N GLU A 471 49.01 -76.36 -33.41
CA GLU A 471 47.98 -75.39 -33.80
C GLU A 471 47.53 -75.62 -35.25
N ILE A 472 46.27 -75.31 -35.52
CA ILE A 472 45.72 -75.29 -36.88
C ILE A 472 45.77 -73.85 -37.34
N ASN A 473 46.49 -73.61 -38.43
CA ASN A 473 46.65 -72.29 -39.03
C ASN A 473 45.82 -72.19 -40.31
N GLU A 474 45.15 -71.06 -40.48
CA GLU A 474 44.44 -70.69 -41.69
C GLU A 474 45.01 -69.40 -42.25
N LEU A 475 45.16 -69.35 -43.56
CA LEU A 475 45.58 -68.15 -44.27
C LEU A 475 44.48 -67.78 -45.26
N TRP A 476 43.84 -66.64 -45.02
CA TRP A 476 42.74 -66.12 -45.81
C TRP A 476 43.27 -64.97 -46.66
N ILE A 477 43.01 -65.04 -47.97
CA ILE A 477 43.48 -64.06 -48.95
C ILE A 477 42.25 -63.34 -49.52
N TYR A 478 42.31 -62.01 -49.52
CA TYR A 478 41.31 -61.11 -50.07
C TYR A 478 41.97 -60.22 -51.14
N GLY A 479 41.45 -60.23 -52.38
CA GLY A 479 42.03 -59.56 -53.55
C GLY A 479 41.91 -60.39 -54.82
N GLU A 480 41.91 -59.72 -55.99
CA GLU A 480 42.03 -60.36 -57.30
C GLU A 480 43.49 -60.35 -57.75
N THR A 481 43.88 -61.42 -58.46
CA THR A 481 45.25 -61.67 -58.89
C THR A 481 45.78 -60.49 -59.71
N GLY A 482 46.59 -59.64 -59.09
CA GLY A 482 47.19 -58.45 -59.72
C GLY A 482 46.92 -57.11 -59.01
N ASN A 483 46.07 -57.04 -57.98
CA ASN A 483 45.87 -55.81 -57.20
C ASN A 483 45.67 -56.08 -55.69
N GLN A 484 46.48 -55.39 -54.86
CA GLN A 484 46.51 -55.37 -53.38
C GLN A 484 45.91 -56.59 -52.64
N ASP A 485 46.70 -57.65 -52.48
CA ASP A 485 46.30 -58.80 -51.65
C ASP A 485 46.41 -58.48 -50.15
N LEU A 486 45.27 -58.59 -49.44
CA LEU A 486 45.20 -58.58 -47.98
C LEU A 486 45.23 -60.03 -47.48
N ILE A 487 46.26 -60.37 -46.71
CA ILE A 487 46.47 -61.70 -46.15
C ILE A 487 46.21 -61.67 -44.64
N ILE A 488 45.28 -62.51 -44.20
CA ILE A 488 44.91 -62.65 -42.79
C ILE A 488 45.23 -64.06 -42.33
N ALA A 489 46.14 -64.18 -41.35
CA ALA A 489 46.48 -65.45 -40.73
C ALA A 489 45.68 -65.64 -39.44
N LEU A 490 44.95 -66.74 -39.36
CA LEU A 490 44.25 -67.19 -38.17
C LEU A 490 44.91 -68.44 -37.59
N ALA A 491 44.94 -68.55 -36.27
CA ALA A 491 45.37 -69.76 -35.59
C ALA A 491 44.30 -70.24 -34.61
N ARG A 492 44.29 -71.55 -34.39
CA ARG A 492 43.49 -72.21 -33.35
C ARG A 492 44.29 -73.35 -32.72
N LYS A 493 44.40 -73.34 -31.40
CA LYS A 493 44.91 -74.49 -30.63
C LYS A 493 43.99 -75.70 -30.78
N LYS A 494 44.52 -76.94 -30.80
CA LYS A 494 43.73 -78.18 -30.99
C LYS A 494 42.46 -78.30 -30.13
N ARG A 495 42.47 -77.76 -28.90
CA ARG A 495 41.34 -77.79 -27.94
C ARG A 495 40.46 -76.53 -27.95
N ALA A 496 40.87 -75.47 -28.64
CA ALA A 496 40.07 -74.25 -28.74
C ALA A 496 38.95 -74.43 -29.78
N GLN A 497 37.79 -73.83 -29.55
CA GLN A 497 36.68 -73.92 -30.48
C GLN A 497 36.82 -72.93 -31.66
N GLU A 498 37.39 -71.75 -31.43
CA GLU A 498 37.43 -70.67 -32.43
C GLU A 498 38.84 -70.35 -32.96
N PHE A 499 38.93 -70.05 -34.25
CA PHE A 499 40.12 -69.47 -34.87
C PHE A 499 40.17 -67.97 -34.61
N LYS A 500 41.34 -67.46 -34.25
CA LYS A 500 41.57 -66.03 -34.03
C LYS A 500 42.66 -65.50 -34.96
N VAL A 501 42.49 -64.29 -35.47
CA VAL A 501 43.54 -63.59 -36.23
C VAL A 501 44.76 -63.43 -35.35
N ILE A 502 45.89 -63.92 -35.83
CA ILE A 502 47.21 -63.74 -35.19
C ILE A 502 48.09 -62.77 -35.97
N ARG A 503 47.83 -62.57 -37.27
CA ARG A 503 48.64 -61.70 -38.13
C ARG A 503 47.84 -61.20 -39.33
N ILE A 504 48.16 -59.97 -39.77
CA ILE A 504 47.60 -59.32 -40.95
C ILE A 504 48.77 -58.78 -41.78
N LYS A 505 48.76 -58.97 -43.10
CA LYS A 505 49.75 -58.43 -44.04
C LYS A 505 49.05 -57.81 -45.26
N ASN A 506 49.49 -56.63 -45.67
CA ASN A 506 49.12 -56.01 -46.96
C ASN A 506 50.28 -56.16 -47.95
N ALA A 507 50.01 -56.61 -49.17
CA ALA A 507 51.00 -56.65 -50.25
C ALA A 507 51.21 -55.25 -50.85
N ARG A 508 52.02 -54.40 -50.20
CA ARG A 508 52.76 -53.31 -50.85
C ARG A 508 54.01 -52.93 -50.05
N VAL A 509 55.17 -53.38 -50.51
CA VAL A 509 56.46 -52.68 -50.39
C VAL A 509 57.24 -53.02 -51.68
N PRO A 510 57.59 -52.06 -52.55
CA PRO A 510 58.62 -52.28 -53.55
C PRO A 510 59.98 -52.35 -52.82
N GLN A 511 60.68 -53.47 -52.95
CA GLN A 511 62.11 -53.55 -52.66
C GLN A 511 62.86 -52.86 -53.80
N GLU A 512 63.59 -51.78 -53.49
CA GLU A 512 64.68 -51.32 -54.34
C GLU A 512 65.90 -52.22 -54.15
N SER A 513 66.59 -52.40 -55.27
CA SER A 513 67.63 -53.37 -55.61
C SER A 513 68.88 -53.38 -54.71
N ILE A 514 69.36 -54.59 -54.49
CA ILE A 514 70.74 -54.92 -54.10
C ILE A 514 71.72 -54.45 -55.18
N LYS A 515 72.78 -53.74 -54.78
CA LYS A 515 74.11 -53.81 -55.41
C LYS A 515 75.14 -54.20 -54.33
N GLU A 516 75.62 -55.44 -54.40
CA GLU A 516 76.98 -55.88 -54.03
C GLU A 516 78.02 -55.06 -54.83
N ALA A 517 79.27 -54.81 -54.45
CA ALA A 517 80.17 -55.27 -53.40
C ALA A 517 81.35 -54.28 -53.33
N ALA A 518 81.99 -54.12 -52.16
CA ALA A 518 83.46 -53.94 -52.02
C ALA A 518 83.85 -53.78 -50.53
N LYS A 519 84.54 -54.79 -49.98
CA LYS A 519 85.53 -54.68 -48.88
C LYS A 519 86.91 -54.34 -49.49
N PRO A 520 88.02 -54.11 -48.75
CA PRO A 520 88.28 -53.85 -47.30
C PRO A 520 89.31 -52.71 -47.02
N ALA A 521 89.64 -52.51 -45.71
CA ALA A 521 90.84 -51.86 -45.11
C ALA A 521 91.03 -50.34 -45.35
N GLU A 522 91.46 -49.50 -44.41
CA GLU A 522 92.27 -49.63 -43.18
C GLU A 522 91.58 -49.12 -41.90
#